data_AF-A0A0F9Z2S2-F1
#
_entry.id   AF-A0A0F9Z2S2-F1
#
_cell.length_a   1.000
_cell.length_b   1.000
_cell.length_c   1.000
_cell.angle_alpha   90.00
_cell.angle_beta   90.00
_cell.angle_gamma   90.00
#
_symmetry.space_group_name_H-M   'P 1'
#
loop_
_entity.id
_entity.type
_entity.pdbx_description
1 polymer ?
#
loop_
_entity_poly.entity_id
_entity_poly.type
_entity_poly.pdbx_seq_one_letter_code
_entity_poly.pdbx_strand_id
1 'polypeptide(L)'
;MDWDFISQIALSILSISAIILVSKKNKWGFVVGFLSQPFWIITSYINKQWGVFFISVIYTFVWAFGIYEWFYKTDKVKKDENK
;
A
#
# COMPACT_ATOMS: atom_id res chain seq x y z
N MET A 1 5.36 -0.11 -27.11
CA MET A 1 4.71 -0.56 -25.87
C MET A 1 4.70 0.64 -24.95
N ASP A 2 3.53 1.18 -24.66
CA ASP A 2 3.42 2.44 -23.96
C ASP A 2 3.79 2.25 -22.49
N TRP A 3 4.62 3.15 -21.96
CA TRP A 3 5.07 3.12 -20.55
C TRP A 3 3.90 3.13 -19.57
N ASP A 4 2.76 3.70 -19.98
CA ASP A 4 1.53 3.70 -19.20
C ASP A 4 0.92 2.31 -19.03
N PHE A 5 1.01 1.45 -20.06
CA PHE A 5 0.48 0.09 -20.00
C PHE A 5 1.28 -0.78 -19.01
N ILE A 6 2.61 -0.65 -19.04
CA ILE A 6 3.51 -1.33 -18.09
C ILE A 6 3.25 -0.84 -16.66
N SER A 7 3.07 0.47 -16.48
CA SER A 7 2.76 1.06 -15.18
C SER A 7 1.42 0.56 -14.65
N GLN A 8 0.36 0.54 -15.46
CA GLN A 8 -0.96 0.05 -15.06
C GLN A 8 -0.96 -1.42 -14.66
N ILE A 9 -0.22 -2.27 -15.38
CA ILE A 9 -0.05 -3.68 -15.00
C ILE A 9 0.68 -3.81 -13.66
N ALA A 10 1.80 -3.10 -13.50
CA ALA A 10 2.56 -3.12 -12.24
C ALA A 10 1.71 -2.64 -11.06
N LEU A 11 0.96 -1.55 -11.24
CA LEU A 11 0.05 -0.98 -10.26
C LEU A 11 -1.08 -1.96 -9.87
N SER A 12 -1.67 -2.63 -10.86
CA SER A 12 -2.73 -3.61 -10.63
C SER A 12 -2.21 -4.80 -9.82
N ILE A 13 -1.06 -5.36 -10.20
CA ILE A 13 -0.45 -6.49 -9.50
C ILE A 13 -0.05 -6.10 -8.07
N LEU A 14 0.58 -4.94 -7.89
CA LEU A 14 0.99 -4.44 -6.57
C LEU A 14 -0.22 -4.19 -5.66
N SER A 15 -1.29 -3.60 -6.19
CA SER A 15 -2.49 -3.25 -5.42
C SER A 15 -3.27 -4.51 -5.00
N ILE A 16 -3.46 -5.46 -5.92
CA ILE A 16 -4.14 -6.73 -5.62
C ILE A 16 -3.31 -7.56 -4.63
N SER A 17 -1.99 -7.61 -4.83
CA SER A 17 -1.09 -8.34 -3.93
C SER A 17 -1.11 -7.75 -2.51
N ALA A 18 -1.13 -6.42 -2.37
CA ALA A 18 -1.27 -5.75 -1.08
C ALA A 18 -2.58 -6.16 -0.37
N ILE A 19 -3.72 -6.14 -1.08
CA ILE A 19 -5.03 -6.51 -0.51
C ILE A 19 -5.06 -7.97 -0.07
N ILE A 20 -4.54 -8.90 -0.88
CA ILE A 20 -4.48 -10.33 -0.52
C ILE A 20 -3.62 -10.53 0.74
N LEU A 21 -2.50 -9.82 0.83
CA LEU A 21 -1.54 -9.98 1.92
C LEU A 21 -2.07 -9.36 3.23
N VAL A 22 -2.78 -8.23 3.16
CA VAL A 22 -3.54 -7.64 4.28
C VAL A 22 -4.66 -8.58 4.74
N SER A 23 -5.43 -9.13 3.81
CA SER A 23 -6.52 -10.08 4.12
C SER A 23 -6.01 -11.34 4.84
N LYS A 24 -4.79 -11.79 4.51
CA LYS A 24 -4.09 -12.88 5.20
C LYS A 24 -3.47 -12.50 6.55
N LYS A 25 -3.77 -11.33 7.12
CA LYS A 25 -3.17 -10.81 8.36
C LYS A 25 -1.63 -10.79 8.31
N ASN A 26 -1.05 -10.59 7.12
CA ASN A 26 0.39 -10.59 6.95
C ASN A 26 0.91 -9.14 6.92
N LYS A 27 1.81 -8.83 7.86
CA LYS A 27 2.43 -7.51 8.07
C LYS A 27 3.08 -6.90 6.83
N TRP A 28 3.54 -7.74 5.90
CA TRP A 28 4.15 -7.28 4.64
C TRP A 28 3.15 -6.67 3.66
N GLY A 29 1.84 -6.93 3.82
CA GLY A 29 0.80 -6.36 2.94
C GLY A 29 0.75 -4.85 2.99
N PHE A 30 0.89 -4.28 4.19
CA PHE A 30 0.90 -2.83 4.35
C PHE A 30 2.17 -2.19 3.77
N VAL A 31 3.32 -2.87 3.85
CA VAL A 31 4.60 -2.41 3.28
C VAL A 31 4.54 -2.40 1.75
N VAL A 32 4.00 -3.47 1.15
CA VAL A 32 3.82 -3.55 -0.31
C VAL A 32 2.82 -2.52 -0.82
N GLY A 33 1.71 -2.31 -0.08
CA GLY A 33 0.73 -1.27 -0.39
C GLY A 33 1.28 0.15 -0.27
N PHE A 34 2.18 0.40 0.68
CA PHE A 34 2.88 1.68 0.82
C PHE A 34 3.86 1.92 -0.33
N LEU A 35 4.64 0.90 -0.71
CA LEU A 35 5.60 0.97 -1.83
C LEU A 35 4.94 1.18 -3.19
N SER A 36 3.67 0.81 -3.35
CA SER A 36 2.93 1.04 -4.60
C SER A 36 2.45 2.48 -4.78
N GLN A 37 2.29 3.24 -3.69
CA GLN A 37 1.80 4.62 -3.75
C GLN A 37 2.69 5.61 -4.52
N PRO A 38 4.04 5.62 -4.41
CA PRO A 38 4.87 6.51 -5.22
C PRO A 38 4.70 6.26 -6.72
N PHE A 39 4.49 5.01 -7.14
CA PHE A 39 4.17 4.69 -8.54
C PHE A 39 2.82 5.27 -8.95
N TRP A 40 1.78 5.13 -8.11
CA TRP A 40 0.47 5.72 -8.36
C TRP A 40 0.52 7.26 -8.46
N ILE A 41 1.31 7.91 -7.60
CA ILE A 41 1.51 9.37 -7.60
C ILE A 41 2.20 9.84 -8.88
N ILE A 42 3.30 9.18 -9.29
CA ILE A 42 4.04 9.54 -10.51
C ILE A 42 3.16 9.35 -11.76
N THR A 43 2.51 8.20 -11.90
CA THR A 43 1.65 7.90 -13.05
C THR A 43 0.46 8.84 -13.13
N SER A 44 -0.20 9.13 -12.00
CA SER A 44 -1.35 10.04 -11.98
C SER A 44 -0.97 11.49 -12.26
N TYR A 45 0.21 11.94 -11.83
CA TYR A 45 0.75 13.26 -12.14
C TYR A 45 1.05 13.41 -13.64
N ILE A 46 1.72 12.44 -14.25
CA ILE A 46 2.04 12.44 -15.70
C ILE A 46 0.77 12.40 -16.54
N ASN A 47 -0.21 11.58 -16.16
CA ASN A 47 -1.46 11.41 -16.88
C ASN A 47 -2.53 12.46 -16.54
N LYS A 48 -2.19 13.49 -15.74
CA LYS A 48 -3.11 14.54 -15.26
C LYS A 48 -4.39 14.00 -14.59
N GLN A 49 -4.31 12.82 -13.97
CA GLN A 49 -5.40 12.17 -13.26
C GLN A 49 -5.46 12.67 -11.81
N TRP A 50 -5.87 13.92 -11.63
CA TRP A 50 -5.87 14.60 -10.32
C TRP A 50 -6.66 13.86 -9.25
N GLY A 51 -7.80 13.22 -9.59
CA GLY A 51 -8.57 12.40 -8.65
C GLY A 51 -7.78 11.22 -8.09
N VAL A 52 -7.05 10.50 -8.96
CA VAL A 52 -6.20 9.37 -8.57
C VAL A 52 -4.99 9.85 -7.77
N PHE A 53 -4.43 11.00 -8.12
CA PHE A 53 -3.32 11.62 -7.38
C PHE A 53 -3.70 11.89 -5.92
N PHE A 54 -4.84 12.56 -5.67
CA PHE A 54 -5.30 12.83 -4.31
C PHE A 54 -5.59 11.55 -3.51
N ILE A 55 -6.24 10.56 -4.14
CA ILE A 55 -6.51 9.26 -3.51
C ILE A 55 -5.21 8.54 -3.14
N SER A 56 -4.19 8.59 -4.00
CA SER A 56 -2.90 7.93 -3.76
C SER A 56 -2.14 8.57 -2.59
N VAL A 57 -2.23 9.90 -2.44
CA VAL A 57 -1.70 10.60 -1.27
C VAL A 57 -2.42 10.15 0.00
N ILE A 58 -3.76 10.09 0.00
CA ILE A 58 -4.54 9.60 1.15
C ILE A 58 -4.17 8.15 1.48
N TYR A 59 -4.08 7.28 0.46
CA TYR A 59 -3.69 5.89 0.63
C TYR A 59 -2.30 5.73 1.20
N THR A 60 -1.36 6.62 0.86
CA THR A 60 -0.02 6.65 1.48
C THR A 60 -0.13 6.76 3.00
N PHE A 61 -0.98 7.65 3.51
CA PHE A 61 -1.21 7.80 4.95
C PHE A 61 -1.92 6.59 5.56
N VAL A 62 -2.92 6.02 4.87
CA VAL A 62 -3.64 4.82 5.35
C VAL A 62 -2.70 3.62 5.45
N TRP A 63 -1.84 3.40 4.45
CA TRP A 63 -0.85 2.33 4.46
C TRP A 63 0.20 2.55 5.54
N ALA A 64 0.71 3.77 5.72
CA ALA A 64 1.64 4.10 6.79
C ALA A 64 1.02 3.86 8.18
N PHE A 65 -0.25 4.26 8.37
CA PHE A 65 -0.99 4.00 9.60
C PHE A 65 -1.17 2.50 9.84
N GLY A 66 -1.51 1.73 8.81
CA GLY A 66 -1.63 0.27 8.90
C GLY A 66 -0.31 -0.43 9.23
N ILE A 67 0.82 0.04 8.68
CA ILE A 67 2.17 -0.43 9.08
C ILE A 67 2.38 -0.13 10.57
N TYR A 68 2.14 1.11 11.01
CA TYR A 68 2.33 1.50 12.40
C TYR A 68 1.47 0.64 13.35
N GLU A 69 0.17 0.54 13.11
CA GLU A 69 -0.73 -0.21 13.97
C GLU A 69 -0.38 -1.70 13.99
N TRP A 70 -0.07 -2.30 12.83
CA TRP A 70 0.26 -3.73 12.79
C TRP A 70 1.60 -4.03 13.47
N PHE A 71 2.63 -3.22 13.26
CA PHE A 71 3.93 -3.45 13.88
C PHE A 71 3.91 -3.13 15.39
N TYR A 72 3.28 -2.03 15.82
CA TYR A 72 3.28 -1.64 17.24
C TYR A 72 2.26 -2.42 18.10
N LYS A 73 1.09 -2.77 17.55
CA LYS A 73 0.01 -3.43 18.33
C LYS A 73 0.18 -4.94 18.38
N THR A 74 0.74 -5.56 17.33
CA THR A 74 1.03 -7.01 17.33
C THR A 74 2.13 -7.37 18.34
N ASP A 75 3.12 -6.49 18.55
CA ASP A 75 4.18 -6.70 19.53
C ASP A 75 3.65 -6.67 20.98
N LYS A 76 2.64 -5.83 21.25
CA LYS A 76 1.98 -5.76 22.56
C LYS A 76 1.22 -7.04 22.90
N VAL A 77 0.41 -7.55 21.96
CA VAL A 77 -0.41 -8.76 22.17
C VAL A 77 0.46 -9.99 22.45
N LYS A 78 1.56 -10.18 21.70
CA LYS A 78 2.49 -11.30 21.96
C LYS A 78 3.22 -11.20 23.30
N LYS A 79 3.40 -9.98 23.82
CA LYS A 79 4.09 -9.75 25.09
C LYS A 79 3.17 -9.99 26.29
N ASP A 80 1.87 -9.74 26.12
CA ASP A 80 0.86 -9.95 27.16
C ASP A 80 0.40 -11.43 27.25
N GLU A 81 0.46 -12.22 26.17
CA GLU A 81 0.18 -13.67 26.21
C GLU A 81 1.32 -14.51 26.83
N ASN A 82 2.55 -13.99 26.87
CA ASN A 82 3.72 -14.67 27.44
C ASN A 82 4.02 -14.27 28.91
N LYS A 83 3.09 -13.59 29.57
CA LYS A 83 3.21 -13.16 30.97
C LYS A 83 2.16 -13.84 31.83
#